data_AF-A0A2T1DR04-F1
#
_entry.id   AF-A0A2T1DR04-F1
#
_cell.length_a   1.000
_cell.length_b   1.000
_cell.length_c   1.000
_cell.angle_alpha   90.00
_cell.angle_beta   90.00
_cell.angle_gamma   90.00
#
_symmetry.space_group_name_H-M   'P 1'
#
loop_
_entity.id
_entity.type
_entity.pdbx_description
1 polymer ?
#
loop_
_entity_poly.entity_id
_entity_poly.type
_entity_poly.pdbx_seq_one_letter_code
_entity_poly.pdbx_strand_id
1 'polypeptide(L)'
;MREFKYLVIVSPLGFLYGSAGAFLSPENLVGRSGAKFPPDAATLAGLFFSENKQNALAPQTTLRNELFVAGPFWAKQGHEENFYVPLPRHRIIEDGRDDEWKLNTKREWERDPNKQDIESEYRWQTIDSWNRPKTSDIRKNKEVGSAPWEYVSFLHPQMKSDERHVLSEDGLFLENAVQLDDDFCLVYLSTFPLQDGWYRFGGEGHFVEITCQDIKPESSIHELLKSDNKIKHACALITPGVWGSNRLSHRYPKQPDFPKQGIKMLTDKAIPYRYRSRGRLGRGRYAVPPGTVYVFKKPLEKNWWEFPEEWFPKEGFPLKHLGCGLCLPIQINGAA
;
A
#
# COMPACT_ATOMS: atom_id res chain seq x y z
N MET A 1 15.15 -11.59 -15.04
CA MET A 1 14.92 -10.27 -14.43
C MET A 1 13.84 -10.43 -13.38
N ARG A 2 13.90 -9.76 -12.22
CA ARG A 2 12.83 -9.83 -11.21
C ARG A 2 11.81 -8.74 -11.55
N GLU A 3 10.56 -9.13 -11.81
CA GLU A 3 9.47 -8.21 -12.16
C GLU A 3 8.15 -8.75 -11.59
N PHE A 4 7.22 -7.85 -11.28
CA PHE A 4 5.86 -8.26 -10.96
C PHE A 4 5.21 -8.75 -12.25
N LYS A 5 4.65 -9.95 -12.21
CA LYS A 5 4.06 -10.62 -13.38
C LYS A 5 2.57 -10.81 -13.24
N TYR A 6 2.08 -10.83 -12.00
CA TYR A 6 0.71 -11.20 -11.71
C TYR A 6 0.00 -10.10 -10.93
N LEU A 7 -1.26 -9.93 -11.26
CA LEU A 7 -2.25 -9.21 -10.48
C LEU A 7 -3.03 -10.24 -9.66
N VAL A 8 -2.94 -10.14 -8.34
CA VAL A 8 -3.77 -10.94 -7.42
C VAL A 8 -4.95 -10.06 -7.02
N ILE A 9 -6.13 -10.46 -7.46
CA ILE A 9 -7.39 -9.78 -7.20
C ILE A 9 -8.05 -10.48 -6.02
N VAL A 10 -8.52 -9.70 -5.05
CA VAL A 10 -9.15 -10.20 -3.83
C VAL A 10 -10.53 -9.58 -3.71
N SER A 11 -11.55 -10.42 -3.85
CA SER A 11 -12.96 -10.07 -3.76
C SER A 11 -13.54 -10.63 -2.46
N PRO A 12 -13.94 -9.77 -1.51
CA PRO A 12 -14.55 -10.24 -0.26
C PRO A 12 -15.87 -10.95 -0.50
N LEU A 13 -16.11 -12.07 0.20
CA LEU A 13 -17.41 -12.76 0.18
C LEU A 13 -18.36 -12.24 1.30
N GLY A 14 -18.10 -11.04 1.81
CA GLY A 14 -18.74 -10.43 2.97
C GLY A 14 -17.83 -9.38 3.59
N PHE A 15 -17.98 -9.15 4.90
CA PHE A 15 -17.09 -8.23 5.62
C PHE A 15 -15.64 -8.74 5.60
N LEU A 16 -14.69 -7.82 5.43
CA LEU A 16 -13.28 -8.05 5.68
C LEU A 16 -12.91 -7.51 7.06
N TYR A 17 -12.04 -8.25 7.73
CA TYR A 17 -11.57 -7.86 9.06
C TYR A 17 -10.07 -7.64 9.00
N GLY A 18 -9.67 -6.41 9.29
CA GLY A 18 -8.27 -6.00 9.26
C GLY A 18 -7.44 -6.82 10.25
N SER A 19 -6.32 -7.38 9.80
CA SER A 19 -5.45 -8.14 10.70
C SER A 19 -4.58 -7.21 11.55
N ALA A 20 -4.86 -7.23 12.87
CA ALA A 20 -4.13 -6.64 14.00
C ALA A 20 -4.44 -5.17 14.36
N GLY A 21 -4.79 -4.95 15.64
CA GLY A 21 -5.10 -3.60 16.15
C GLY A 21 -4.95 -3.44 17.66
N ALA A 22 -6.00 -3.74 18.42
CA ALA A 22 -6.05 -3.78 19.88
C ALA A 22 -7.32 -4.54 20.29
N PHE A 23 -7.20 -5.37 21.33
CA PHE A 23 -8.35 -5.93 22.03
C PHE A 23 -9.16 -4.77 22.63
N LEU A 24 -10.46 -4.69 22.33
CA LEU A 24 -11.36 -3.78 23.02
C LEU A 24 -11.66 -4.39 24.40
N SER A 25 -10.84 -4.07 25.40
CA SER A 25 -11.22 -4.23 26.80
C SER A 25 -12.08 -3.03 27.24
N PRO A 26 -12.80 -3.13 28.37
CA PRO A 26 -13.50 -1.99 28.96
C PRO A 26 -12.60 -0.75 29.17
N GLU A 27 -11.28 -0.92 29.33
CA GLU A 27 -10.32 0.19 29.42
C GLU A 27 -9.99 0.86 28.07
N ASN A 28 -10.28 0.20 26.95
CA ASN A 28 -9.98 0.64 25.58
C ASN A 28 -11.22 1.11 24.79
N LEU A 29 -12.39 1.25 25.42
CA LEU A 29 -13.65 1.70 24.79
C LEU A 29 -13.56 3.06 24.07
N VAL A 30 -12.56 3.88 24.40
CA VAL A 30 -12.31 5.19 23.77
C VAL A 30 -11.09 5.18 22.83
N GLY A 31 -10.36 4.07 22.78
CA GLY A 31 -9.16 3.90 21.97
C GLY A 31 -9.47 3.13 20.71
N ARG A 32 -9.69 3.85 19.59
CA ARG A 32 -9.80 3.28 18.24
C ARG A 32 -8.73 2.19 18.05
N SER A 33 -9.15 0.93 18.12
CA SER A 33 -8.36 -0.21 17.64
C SER A 33 -8.09 0.06 16.17
N GLY A 34 -6.89 0.54 15.88
CA GLY A 34 -6.50 1.04 14.57
C GLY A 34 -6.33 -0.13 13.61
N ALA A 35 -7.45 -0.64 13.08
CA ALA A 35 -7.43 -1.57 11.96
C ALA A 35 -6.69 -0.91 10.79
N LYS A 36 -5.65 -1.57 10.28
CA LYS A 36 -5.02 -1.18 9.02
C LYS A 36 -5.75 -1.92 7.91
N PHE A 37 -6.78 -1.28 7.36
CA PHE A 37 -7.42 -1.72 6.13
C PHE A 37 -6.92 -0.87 4.95
N PRO A 38 -6.65 -1.47 3.77
CA PRO A 38 -6.78 -2.90 3.45
C PRO A 38 -5.65 -3.76 4.07
N PRO A 39 -5.80 -5.11 4.11
CA PRO A 39 -4.74 -6.00 4.55
C PRO A 39 -3.45 -5.72 3.78
N ASP A 40 -2.31 -5.62 4.47
CA ASP A 40 -1.07 -5.27 3.79
C ASP A 40 -0.43 -6.43 3.02
N ALA A 41 0.59 -6.12 2.22
CA ALA A 41 1.30 -7.11 1.42
C ALA A 41 1.88 -8.27 2.26
N ALA A 42 2.10 -8.09 3.57
CA ALA A 42 2.54 -9.17 4.45
C ALA A 42 1.46 -10.23 4.64
N THR A 43 0.18 -9.84 4.66
CA THR A 43 -0.96 -10.77 4.69
C THR A 43 -0.98 -11.64 3.43
N LEU A 44 -0.78 -11.05 2.25
CA LEU A 44 -0.68 -11.79 0.99
C LEU A 44 0.55 -12.71 0.95
N ALA A 45 1.72 -12.24 1.36
CA ALA A 45 2.89 -13.12 1.48
C ALA A 45 2.62 -14.30 2.42
N GLY A 46 1.92 -14.06 3.53
CA GLY A 46 1.47 -15.09 4.46
C GLY A 46 0.59 -16.15 3.79
N LEU A 47 -0.32 -15.71 2.92
CA LEU A 47 -1.17 -16.61 2.13
C LEU A 47 -0.33 -17.49 1.19
N PHE A 48 0.59 -16.91 0.41
CA PHE A 48 1.51 -17.68 -0.45
C PHE A 48 2.28 -18.75 0.34
N PHE A 49 2.81 -18.41 1.52
CA PHE A 49 3.52 -19.39 2.35
C PHE A 49 2.60 -20.44 2.99
N SER A 50 1.34 -20.10 3.27
CA SER A 50 0.36 -21.06 3.76
C SER A 50 -0.01 -22.05 2.66
N GLU A 51 -0.28 -21.53 1.47
CA GLU A 51 -0.67 -22.30 0.30
C GLU A 51 0.46 -23.22 -0.17
N ASN A 52 1.70 -22.74 -0.17
CA ASN A 52 2.86 -23.54 -0.56
C ASN A 52 3.07 -24.79 0.30
N LYS A 53 2.57 -24.80 1.55
CA LYS A 53 2.63 -25.99 2.41
C LYS A 53 1.66 -27.08 2.00
N GLN A 54 0.55 -26.70 1.35
CA GLN A 54 -0.52 -27.62 0.97
C GLN A 54 -0.36 -28.05 -0.48
N ASN A 55 -0.13 -27.08 -1.38
CA ASN A 55 -0.20 -27.28 -2.83
C ASN A 55 1.15 -27.07 -3.55
N ALA A 56 2.24 -26.88 -2.81
CA ALA A 56 3.61 -26.84 -3.33
C ALA A 56 3.82 -25.93 -4.58
N LEU A 57 3.38 -24.68 -4.49
CA LEU A 57 3.54 -23.64 -5.53
C LEU A 57 4.96 -23.54 -6.09
N ALA A 58 5.97 -23.61 -5.23
CA ALA A 58 7.39 -23.57 -5.60
C ALA A 58 8.27 -24.16 -4.48
N PRO A 59 9.54 -24.51 -4.76
CA PRO A 59 10.49 -24.86 -3.71
C PRO A 59 10.54 -23.75 -2.64
N GLN A 60 10.47 -24.12 -1.37
CA GLN A 60 10.38 -23.17 -0.24
C GLN A 60 11.52 -22.14 -0.24
N THR A 61 12.71 -22.52 -0.70
CA THR A 61 13.87 -21.63 -0.85
C THR A 61 13.67 -20.61 -1.97
N THR A 62 13.13 -21.03 -3.11
CA THR A 62 12.77 -20.16 -4.23
C THR A 62 11.72 -19.16 -3.80
N LEU A 63 10.60 -19.61 -3.22
CA LEU A 63 9.54 -18.72 -2.76
C LEU A 63 10.06 -17.72 -1.72
N ARG A 64 10.91 -18.15 -0.78
CA ARG A 64 11.52 -17.24 0.22
C ARG A 64 12.40 -16.15 -0.42
N ASN A 65 13.11 -16.46 -1.50
CA ASN A 65 14.12 -15.57 -2.07
C ASN A 65 13.59 -14.74 -3.24
N GLU A 66 12.48 -15.14 -3.85
CA GLU A 66 11.98 -14.60 -5.11
C GLU A 66 10.52 -14.13 -5.03
N LEU A 67 9.79 -14.43 -3.94
CA LEU A 67 8.46 -13.86 -3.72
C LEU A 67 8.63 -12.38 -3.37
N PHE A 68 8.08 -11.53 -4.23
CA PHE A 68 7.84 -10.12 -3.96
C PHE A 68 6.36 -9.88 -4.14
N VAL A 69 5.75 -9.18 -3.18
CA VAL A 69 4.35 -8.76 -3.23
C VAL A 69 4.25 -7.27 -2.90
N ALA A 70 3.34 -6.56 -3.56
CA ALA A 70 3.11 -5.14 -3.29
C ALA A 70 1.61 -4.81 -3.31
N GLY A 71 1.24 -3.80 -2.52
CA GLY A 71 -0.16 -3.43 -2.27
C GLY A 71 -0.38 -3.09 -0.80
N PRO A 72 -1.63 -2.92 -0.38
CA PRO A 72 -2.85 -3.12 -1.16
C PRO A 72 -3.17 -1.92 -2.04
N PHE A 73 -3.81 -2.21 -3.18
CA PHE A 73 -4.50 -1.25 -4.03
C PHE A 73 -5.97 -1.66 -4.13
N TRP A 74 -6.78 -0.90 -4.86
CA TRP A 74 -8.17 -1.24 -5.13
C TRP A 74 -8.53 -0.87 -6.56
N ALA A 75 -9.48 -1.58 -7.16
CA ALA A 75 -9.93 -1.33 -8.52
C ALA A 75 -11.42 -1.54 -8.63
N LYS A 76 -12.02 -0.98 -9.68
CA LYS A 76 -13.38 -1.33 -10.07
C LYS A 76 -13.36 -2.72 -10.70
N GLN A 77 -14.34 -3.56 -10.37
CA GLN A 77 -14.49 -4.87 -10.99
C GLN A 77 -14.59 -4.75 -12.52
N GLY A 78 -13.92 -5.66 -13.23
CA GLY A 78 -13.75 -5.64 -14.69
C GLY A 78 -12.68 -4.68 -15.21
N HIS A 79 -12.04 -3.89 -14.34
CA HIS A 79 -11.02 -2.91 -14.69
C HIS A 79 -9.79 -2.99 -13.76
N GLU A 80 -9.41 -4.20 -13.36
CA GLU A 80 -8.46 -4.45 -12.27
C GLU A 80 -7.04 -3.96 -12.59
N GLU A 81 -6.63 -3.97 -13.85
CA GLU A 81 -5.33 -3.45 -14.27
C GLU A 81 -5.24 -1.92 -14.19
N ASN A 82 -6.38 -1.22 -14.21
CA ASN A 82 -6.45 0.22 -13.98
C ASN A 82 -6.78 0.56 -12.51
N PHE A 83 -6.14 -0.17 -11.59
CA PHE A 83 -6.32 0.02 -10.16
C PHE A 83 -5.88 1.41 -9.70
N TYR A 84 -6.43 1.82 -8.57
CA TYR A 84 -6.12 3.07 -7.90
C TYR A 84 -4.86 2.95 -7.06
N VAL A 85 -3.95 3.90 -7.25
CA VAL A 85 -2.72 4.10 -6.48
C VAL A 85 -2.77 5.42 -5.70
N PRO A 86 -1.98 5.56 -4.63
CA PRO A 86 -1.91 6.79 -3.87
C PRO A 86 -1.54 8.00 -4.74
N LEU A 87 -2.33 9.07 -4.64
CA LEU A 87 -2.10 10.33 -5.34
C LEU A 87 -0.75 10.92 -4.89
N PRO A 88 0.20 11.17 -5.81
CA PRO A 88 1.45 11.84 -5.48
C PRO A 88 1.18 13.21 -4.82
N ARG A 89 1.79 13.47 -3.67
CA ARG A 89 1.52 14.66 -2.83
C ARG A 89 1.86 16.01 -3.45
N HIS A 90 2.53 16.00 -4.59
CA HIS A 90 2.70 17.24 -5.35
C HIS A 90 1.41 17.67 -6.05
N ARG A 91 0.45 16.76 -6.26
CA ARG A 91 -0.85 17.04 -6.85
C ARG A 91 -1.87 17.25 -5.74
N ILE A 92 -2.71 18.28 -5.88
CA ILE A 92 -3.81 18.59 -4.97
C ILE A 92 -5.07 18.67 -5.80
N ILE A 93 -6.06 17.83 -5.47
CA ILE A 93 -7.33 17.74 -6.21
C ILE A 93 -8.48 17.81 -5.22
N GLU A 94 -9.44 18.66 -5.54
CA GLU A 94 -10.73 18.85 -4.87
C GLU A 94 -11.80 18.99 -5.95
N ASP A 95 -13.07 18.86 -5.57
CA ASP A 95 -14.18 19.10 -6.50
C ASP A 95 -14.09 20.48 -7.18
N GLY A 96 -13.97 20.43 -8.52
CA GLY A 96 -13.87 21.62 -9.37
C GLY A 96 -12.53 22.35 -9.37
N ARG A 97 -11.61 22.07 -8.42
CA ARG A 97 -10.35 22.79 -8.23
C ARG A 97 -9.13 21.85 -8.22
N ASP A 98 -8.00 22.36 -8.69
CA ASP A 98 -6.73 21.64 -8.67
C ASP A 98 -5.56 22.59 -8.44
N ASP A 99 -4.50 22.07 -7.86
CA ASP A 99 -3.23 22.77 -7.68
C ASP A 99 -2.04 21.79 -7.65
N GLU A 100 -0.84 22.32 -7.82
CA GLU A 100 0.40 21.55 -7.86
C GLU A 100 1.52 22.23 -7.07
N TRP A 101 2.21 21.44 -6.25
CA TRP A 101 3.50 21.82 -5.71
C TRP A 101 4.59 21.70 -6.78
N LYS A 102 5.34 22.78 -6.97
CA LYS A 102 6.51 22.86 -7.84
C LYS A 102 7.73 23.33 -7.05
N LEU A 103 8.91 23.18 -7.64
CA LEU A 103 10.14 23.73 -7.10
C LEU A 103 10.48 25.04 -7.80
N ASN A 104 10.76 26.08 -7.02
CA ASN A 104 11.24 27.36 -7.53
C ASN A 104 12.73 27.31 -7.91
N THR A 105 13.29 28.42 -8.40
CA THR A 105 14.71 28.52 -8.78
C THR A 105 15.69 28.27 -7.62
N LYS A 106 15.25 28.42 -6.36
CA LYS A 106 16.00 28.10 -5.15
C LYS A 106 15.78 26.66 -4.66
N ARG A 107 15.01 25.84 -5.40
CA ARG A 107 14.55 24.49 -5.02
C ARG A 107 13.75 24.48 -3.72
N GLU A 108 12.91 25.48 -3.51
CA GLU A 108 11.92 25.52 -2.44
C GLU A 108 10.56 25.17 -3.02
N TRP A 109 9.75 24.48 -2.23
CA TRP A 109 8.39 24.12 -2.61
C TRP A 109 7.52 25.38 -2.64
N GLU A 110 6.85 25.60 -3.76
CA GLU A 110 5.87 26.66 -3.92
C GLU A 110 4.63 26.14 -4.64
N ARG A 111 3.52 26.83 -4.43
CA ARG A 111 2.26 26.68 -5.17
C ARG A 111 2.02 27.93 -6.00
N ASP A 112 1.02 27.90 -6.86
CA ASP A 112 0.62 29.10 -7.58
C ASP A 112 0.01 30.12 -6.60
N PRO A 113 0.63 31.30 -6.39
CA PRO A 113 0.11 32.29 -5.46
C PRO A 113 -1.23 32.90 -5.90
N ASN A 114 -1.62 32.71 -7.18
CA ASN A 114 -2.90 33.20 -7.69
C ASN A 114 -4.05 32.21 -7.45
N LYS A 115 -3.76 30.98 -7.02
CA LYS A 115 -4.77 30.00 -6.65
C LYS A 115 -5.13 30.14 -5.19
N GLN A 116 -6.41 29.95 -4.88
CA GLN A 116 -6.85 29.82 -3.48
C GLN A 116 -6.20 28.61 -2.84
N ASP A 117 -5.94 28.70 -1.53
CA ASP A 117 -5.47 27.55 -0.78
C ASP A 117 -6.55 26.46 -0.79
N ILE A 118 -6.17 25.27 -1.28
CA ILE A 118 -7.03 24.10 -1.33
C ILE A 118 -6.34 22.92 -0.65
N GLU A 119 -7.14 22.08 0.01
CA GLU A 119 -6.72 20.80 0.55
C GLU A 119 -7.08 19.67 -0.42
N SER A 120 -6.30 18.59 -0.40
CA SER A 120 -6.57 17.44 -1.26
C SER A 120 -7.69 16.61 -0.64
N GLU A 121 -8.87 16.65 -1.25
CA GLU A 121 -10.01 15.79 -0.92
C GLU A 121 -9.72 14.33 -1.29
N TYR A 122 -9.14 14.15 -2.48
CA TYR A 122 -8.80 12.83 -2.99
C TYR A 122 -7.42 12.37 -2.53
N ARG A 123 -7.29 11.07 -2.26
CA ARG A 123 -6.04 10.40 -1.85
C ARG A 123 -5.55 9.37 -2.85
N TRP A 124 -6.35 9.06 -3.86
CA TRP A 124 -6.08 8.02 -4.85
C TRP A 124 -6.30 8.53 -6.26
N GLN A 125 -5.55 7.98 -7.21
CA GLN A 125 -5.75 8.14 -8.64
C GLN A 125 -5.61 6.80 -9.35
N THR A 126 -6.27 6.63 -10.49
CA THR A 126 -6.06 5.47 -11.37
C THR A 126 -4.60 5.37 -11.82
N ILE A 127 -4.06 4.17 -11.99
CA ILE A 127 -2.68 3.99 -12.46
C ILE A 127 -2.47 4.48 -13.90
N ASP A 128 -3.49 4.42 -14.77
CA ASP A 128 -3.43 4.96 -16.14
C ASP A 128 -3.18 6.47 -16.18
N SER A 129 -3.56 7.17 -15.11
CA SER A 129 -3.39 8.62 -14.99
C SER A 129 -2.04 9.02 -14.38
N TRP A 130 -1.15 8.07 -14.09
CA TRP A 130 0.13 8.33 -13.42
C TRP A 130 0.96 9.38 -14.15
N ASN A 131 1.14 9.17 -15.45
CA ASN A 131 1.97 10.00 -16.34
C ASN A 131 1.24 11.21 -16.93
N ARG A 132 0.00 11.52 -16.48
CA ARG A 132 -0.70 12.73 -16.93
C ARG A 132 0.14 13.97 -16.58
N PRO A 133 0.41 14.86 -17.55
CA PRO A 133 1.32 15.99 -17.32
C PRO A 133 0.71 17.07 -16.42
N LYS A 134 -0.63 17.19 -16.40
CA LYS A 134 -1.34 18.19 -15.62
C LYS A 134 -2.33 17.53 -14.67
N THR A 135 -2.33 17.98 -13.42
CA THR A 135 -3.32 17.59 -12.40
C THR A 135 -4.76 17.91 -12.84
N SER A 136 -4.96 18.98 -13.62
CA SER A 136 -6.28 19.33 -14.17
C SER A 136 -6.88 18.24 -15.06
N ASP A 137 -6.04 17.48 -15.76
CA ASP A 137 -6.50 16.44 -16.70
C ASP A 137 -7.01 15.23 -15.91
N ILE A 138 -6.30 14.85 -14.85
CA ILE A 138 -6.72 13.79 -13.91
C ILE A 138 -8.08 14.14 -13.30
N ARG A 139 -8.25 15.39 -12.85
CA ARG A 139 -9.51 15.87 -12.27
C ARG A 139 -10.64 15.87 -13.29
N LYS A 140 -10.44 16.47 -14.48
CA LYS A 140 -11.48 16.57 -15.52
C LYS A 140 -11.92 15.21 -16.03
N ASN A 141 -11.00 14.25 -16.10
CA ASN A 141 -11.27 12.88 -16.53
C ASN A 141 -11.85 12.00 -15.40
N LYS A 142 -12.01 12.54 -14.17
CA LYS A 142 -12.47 11.80 -12.99
C LYS A 142 -11.62 10.57 -12.68
N GLU A 143 -10.30 10.72 -12.86
CA GLU A 143 -9.30 9.67 -12.63
C GLU A 143 -8.81 9.66 -11.16
N VAL A 144 -9.56 10.27 -10.25
CA VAL A 144 -9.33 10.30 -8.79
C VAL A 144 -10.41 9.52 -8.05
N GLY A 145 -10.11 9.07 -6.83
CA GLY A 145 -11.06 8.31 -6.03
C GLY A 145 -10.85 8.43 -4.52
N SER A 146 -11.95 8.22 -3.81
CA SER A 146 -11.99 7.97 -2.37
C SER A 146 -11.92 6.47 -2.10
N ALA A 147 -11.53 6.09 -0.89
CA ALA A 147 -11.50 4.69 -0.51
C ALA A 147 -12.91 4.06 -0.65
N PRO A 148 -13.07 2.96 -1.41
CA PRO A 148 -14.38 2.33 -1.65
C PRO A 148 -14.80 1.40 -0.50
N TRP A 149 -14.48 1.76 0.74
CA TRP A 149 -14.81 0.94 1.90
C TRP A 149 -15.20 1.77 3.11
N GLU A 150 -16.04 1.19 3.94
CA GLU A 150 -16.53 1.78 5.17
C GLU A 150 -16.27 0.88 6.37
N TYR A 151 -16.08 1.49 7.54
CA TYR A 151 -15.91 0.77 8.79
C TYR A 151 -17.27 0.55 9.44
N VAL A 152 -17.59 -0.70 9.74
CA VAL A 152 -18.85 -1.12 10.38
C VAL A 152 -18.52 -1.76 11.71
N SER A 153 -19.14 -1.28 12.79
CA SER A 153 -18.98 -1.89 14.10
C SER A 153 -19.87 -3.13 14.22
N PHE A 154 -19.28 -4.26 14.59
CA PHE A 154 -19.96 -5.55 14.75
C PHE A 154 -19.75 -6.10 16.16
N LEU A 155 -20.85 -6.48 16.83
CA LEU A 155 -20.81 -7.01 18.20
C LEU A 155 -20.92 -8.54 18.16
N HIS A 156 -19.97 -9.20 18.81
CA HIS A 156 -19.86 -10.65 18.93
C HIS A 156 -20.16 -11.06 20.38
N PRO A 157 -21.40 -11.48 20.68
CA PRO A 157 -21.74 -12.03 21.99
C PRO A 157 -21.27 -13.48 22.12
N GLN A 158 -20.56 -13.78 23.21
CA GLN A 158 -20.28 -15.15 23.62
C GLN A 158 -21.38 -15.63 24.55
N MET A 159 -22.12 -16.64 24.09
CA MET A 159 -23.22 -17.26 24.82
C MET A 159 -22.71 -18.34 25.77
N LYS A 160 -23.41 -18.54 26.88
CA LYS A 160 -23.23 -19.72 27.74
C LYS A 160 -23.60 -20.99 26.96
N SER A 161 -22.98 -22.10 27.32
CA SER A 161 -23.17 -23.38 26.61
C SER A 161 -24.55 -23.99 26.78
N ASP A 162 -25.25 -23.67 27.87
CA ASP A 162 -26.47 -24.33 28.34
C ASP A 162 -27.68 -23.40 28.42
N GLU A 163 -27.49 -22.08 28.26
CA GLU A 163 -28.58 -21.11 28.26
C GLU A 163 -28.39 -20.00 27.22
N ARG A 164 -29.50 -19.42 26.76
CA ARG A 164 -29.49 -18.28 25.84
C ARG A 164 -29.19 -16.97 26.58
N HIS A 165 -28.08 -16.95 27.29
CA HIS A 165 -27.59 -15.81 28.05
C HIS A 165 -26.11 -15.59 27.75
N VAL A 166 -25.68 -14.32 27.65
CA VAL A 166 -24.27 -13.95 27.44
C VAL A 166 -23.44 -14.29 28.68
N LEU A 167 -22.12 -14.49 28.55
CA LEU A 167 -21.25 -14.65 29.72
C LEU A 167 -21.35 -13.43 30.65
N SER A 168 -21.25 -13.65 31.96
CA SER A 168 -21.31 -12.58 32.96
C SER A 168 -20.10 -11.64 32.92
N GLU A 169 -18.96 -12.14 32.45
CA GLU A 169 -17.70 -11.41 32.28
C GLU A 169 -17.15 -11.72 30.90
N ASP A 170 -16.54 -10.72 30.23
CA ASP A 170 -15.94 -10.82 28.90
C ASP A 170 -16.83 -11.45 27.80
N GLY A 171 -18.15 -11.43 27.98
CA GLY A 171 -19.11 -12.04 27.07
C GLY A 171 -19.41 -11.25 25.81
N LEU A 172 -18.84 -10.05 25.64
CA LEU A 172 -19.08 -9.17 24.51
C LEU A 172 -17.76 -8.74 23.90
N PHE A 173 -17.62 -8.93 22.60
CA PHE A 173 -16.49 -8.44 21.82
C PHE A 173 -17.00 -7.51 20.71
N LEU A 174 -16.55 -6.27 20.69
CA LEU A 174 -16.83 -5.34 19.60
C LEU A 174 -15.67 -5.38 18.60
N GLU A 175 -15.98 -5.43 17.31
CA GLU A 175 -15.01 -5.39 16.24
C GLU A 175 -15.37 -4.30 15.23
N ASN A 176 -14.38 -3.69 14.59
CA ASN A 176 -14.62 -2.82 13.44
C ASN A 176 -14.35 -3.63 12.17
N ALA A 177 -15.42 -4.22 11.64
CA ALA A 177 -15.45 -4.82 10.33
C ALA A 177 -15.26 -3.76 9.24
N VAL A 178 -14.85 -4.19 8.05
CA VAL A 178 -14.76 -3.34 6.87
C VAL A 178 -15.63 -3.91 5.78
N GLN A 179 -16.50 -3.07 5.23
CA GLN A 179 -17.30 -3.38 4.06
C GLN A 179 -16.64 -2.72 2.86
N LEU A 180 -16.25 -3.52 1.87
CA LEU A 180 -15.86 -3.04 0.55
C LEU A 180 -17.13 -2.89 -0.29
N ASP A 181 -17.24 -1.83 -1.07
CA ASP A 181 -18.28 -1.68 -2.07
C ASP A 181 -18.19 -2.82 -3.11
N ASP A 182 -19.33 -3.45 -3.41
CA ASP A 182 -19.43 -4.63 -4.28
C ASP A 182 -18.97 -4.34 -5.72
N ASP A 183 -18.94 -3.08 -6.16
CA ASP A 183 -18.40 -2.68 -7.47
C ASP A 183 -16.86 -2.69 -7.52
N PHE A 184 -16.20 -2.93 -6.38
CA PHE A 184 -14.75 -2.85 -6.24
C PHE A 184 -14.12 -4.13 -5.71
N CYS A 185 -12.82 -4.27 -5.93
CA CYS A 185 -12.00 -5.36 -5.42
C CYS A 185 -10.67 -4.81 -4.91
N LEU A 186 -9.98 -5.58 -4.05
CA LEU A 186 -8.60 -5.29 -3.68
C LEU A 186 -7.64 -5.88 -4.70
N VAL A 187 -6.52 -5.21 -4.91
CA VAL A 187 -5.53 -5.58 -5.92
C VAL A 187 -4.14 -5.58 -5.32
N TYR A 188 -3.36 -6.61 -5.66
CA TYR A 188 -1.96 -6.75 -5.26
C TYR A 188 -1.11 -7.18 -6.45
N LEU A 189 0.16 -6.79 -6.44
CA LEU A 189 1.15 -7.23 -7.40
C LEU A 189 1.93 -8.41 -6.82
N SER A 190 2.26 -9.40 -7.65
CA SER A 190 3.04 -10.58 -7.24
C SER A 190 4.03 -11.04 -8.31
N THR A 191 5.14 -11.63 -7.87
CA THR A 191 6.10 -12.35 -8.74
C THR A 191 5.72 -13.81 -8.97
N PHE A 192 4.80 -14.37 -8.17
CA PHE A 192 4.30 -15.73 -8.29
C PHE A 192 2.78 -15.74 -8.50
N PRO A 193 2.25 -16.68 -9.30
CA PRO A 193 0.82 -16.85 -9.43
C PRO A 193 0.26 -17.51 -8.18
N LEU A 194 -1.01 -17.23 -7.89
CA LEU A 194 -1.82 -17.97 -6.94
C LEU A 194 -2.95 -18.66 -7.70
N GLN A 195 -3.41 -19.83 -7.26
CA GLN A 195 -4.54 -20.48 -7.93
C GLN A 195 -5.82 -19.70 -7.64
N ASP A 196 -6.74 -19.71 -8.60
CA ASP A 196 -8.07 -19.14 -8.39
C ASP A 196 -8.85 -19.99 -7.39
N GLY A 197 -9.60 -19.34 -6.50
CA GLY A 197 -10.43 -20.04 -5.53
C GLY A 197 -10.70 -19.25 -4.28
N TRP A 198 -11.22 -19.95 -3.25
CA TRP A 198 -11.58 -19.33 -1.99
C TRP A 198 -10.51 -19.53 -0.93
N TYR A 199 -10.10 -18.43 -0.33
CA TYR A 199 -8.99 -18.40 0.62
C TYR A 199 -9.40 -17.73 1.92
N ARG A 200 -8.80 -18.17 3.02
CA ARG A 200 -8.82 -17.41 4.27
C ARG A 200 -7.82 -16.27 4.16
N PHE A 201 -8.30 -15.03 4.25
CA PHE A 201 -7.47 -13.85 4.08
C PHE A 201 -7.81 -12.76 5.09
N GLY A 202 -6.79 -12.22 5.76
CA GLY A 202 -6.98 -11.25 6.84
C GLY A 202 -7.15 -11.89 8.22
N GLY A 203 -7.87 -11.19 9.12
CA GLY A 203 -8.18 -11.64 10.48
C GLY A 203 -9.41 -12.54 10.55
N GLU A 204 -9.60 -13.23 11.69
CA GLU A 204 -10.85 -13.91 12.08
C GLU A 204 -11.41 -14.95 11.08
N GLY A 205 -10.58 -15.48 10.17
CA GLY A 205 -10.96 -16.58 9.29
C GLY A 205 -11.85 -16.19 8.09
N HIS A 206 -11.89 -14.91 7.73
CA HIS A 206 -12.69 -14.40 6.61
C HIS A 206 -12.31 -15.02 5.29
N PHE A 207 -13.34 -15.37 4.51
CA PHE A 207 -13.18 -15.91 3.17
C PHE A 207 -13.24 -14.81 2.13
N VAL A 208 -12.31 -14.91 1.18
CA VAL A 208 -12.26 -14.08 -0.01
C VAL A 208 -12.17 -15.00 -1.22
N GLU A 209 -12.75 -14.57 -2.32
CA GLU A 209 -12.43 -15.10 -3.63
C GLU A 209 -11.16 -14.44 -4.12
N ILE A 210 -10.22 -15.25 -4.59
CA ILE A 210 -9.01 -14.80 -5.25
C ILE A 210 -9.06 -15.24 -6.69
N THR A 211 -8.76 -14.29 -7.57
CA THR A 211 -8.39 -14.56 -8.95
C THR A 211 -6.99 -14.02 -9.23
N CYS A 212 -6.22 -14.73 -10.04
CA CYS A 212 -4.87 -14.34 -10.39
C CYS A 212 -4.71 -14.27 -11.90
N GLN A 213 -4.37 -13.08 -12.40
CA GLN A 213 -4.17 -12.85 -13.82
C GLN A 213 -2.76 -12.34 -14.11
N ASP A 214 -2.25 -12.65 -15.30
CA ASP A 214 -1.03 -12.04 -15.82
C ASP A 214 -1.24 -10.54 -16.02
N ILE A 215 -0.22 -9.75 -15.70
CA ILE A 215 -0.20 -8.33 -16.03
C ILE A 215 0.05 -8.21 -17.53
N LYS A 216 -0.89 -7.59 -18.25
CA LYS A 216 -0.82 -7.46 -19.71
C LYS A 216 0.30 -6.51 -20.13
N PRO A 217 1.07 -6.85 -21.19
CA PRO A 217 2.17 -6.02 -21.69
C PRO A 217 1.80 -4.60 -22.08
N GLU A 218 0.54 -4.39 -22.49
CA GLU A 218 -0.03 -3.10 -22.91
C GLU A 218 -0.60 -2.27 -21.74
N SER A 219 -0.66 -2.82 -20.53
CA SER A 219 -1.19 -2.10 -19.36
C SER A 219 -0.22 -1.00 -18.89
N SER A 220 -0.77 0.12 -18.40
CA SER A 220 0.05 1.22 -17.86
C SER A 220 0.93 0.76 -16.71
N ILE A 221 0.44 -0.13 -15.85
CA ILE A 221 1.24 -0.67 -14.75
C ILE A 221 2.44 -1.48 -15.25
N HIS A 222 2.28 -2.29 -16.30
CA HIS A 222 3.41 -2.99 -16.92
C HIS A 222 4.48 -2.00 -17.39
N GLU A 223 4.08 -0.97 -18.14
CA GLU A 223 5.00 0.08 -18.61
C GLU A 223 5.71 0.80 -17.46
N LEU A 224 4.98 1.14 -16.40
CA LEU A 224 5.52 1.83 -15.23
C LEU A 224 6.53 0.98 -14.45
N LEU A 225 6.39 -0.34 -14.49
CA LEU A 225 7.27 -1.29 -13.80
C LEU A 225 8.44 -1.79 -14.65
N LYS A 226 8.49 -1.46 -15.96
CA LYS A 226 9.59 -1.86 -16.85
C LYS A 226 10.94 -1.40 -16.31
N SER A 227 11.97 -2.21 -16.57
CA SER A 227 13.31 -1.98 -16.02
C SER A 227 13.97 -0.68 -16.49
N ASP A 228 13.60 -0.19 -17.67
CA ASP A 228 14.10 1.04 -18.27
C ASP A 228 13.40 2.31 -17.75
N ASN A 229 12.25 2.17 -17.08
CA ASN A 229 11.55 3.28 -16.42
C ASN A 229 12.25 3.71 -15.12
N LYS A 230 13.44 4.29 -15.28
CA LYS A 230 14.33 4.66 -14.19
C LYS A 230 13.96 6.01 -13.58
N ILE A 231 14.12 6.12 -12.27
CA ILE A 231 13.95 7.37 -11.54
C ILE A 231 15.09 8.31 -11.91
N LYS A 232 14.75 9.44 -12.53
CA LYS A 232 15.67 10.54 -12.77
C LYS A 232 15.70 11.44 -11.52
N HIS A 233 14.96 12.52 -11.54
CA HIS A 233 15.00 13.53 -10.48
C HIS A 233 13.89 13.41 -9.45
N ALA A 234 12.78 12.71 -9.73
CA ALA A 234 11.69 12.59 -8.77
C ALA A 234 10.97 11.24 -8.86
N CYS A 235 10.45 10.79 -7.72
CA CYS A 235 9.55 9.64 -7.63
C CYS A 235 8.49 9.85 -6.54
N ALA A 236 7.37 9.14 -6.66
CA ALA A 236 6.36 9.03 -5.62
C ALA A 236 6.20 7.58 -5.14
N LEU A 237 6.05 7.40 -3.84
CA LEU A 237 5.76 6.10 -3.24
C LEU A 237 4.32 5.67 -3.56
N ILE A 238 4.13 4.45 -4.05
CA ILE A 238 2.80 3.83 -4.16
C ILE A 238 2.53 2.84 -3.03
N THR A 239 3.54 2.46 -2.25
CA THR A 239 3.44 1.68 -1.01
C THR A 239 4.21 2.34 0.14
N PRO A 240 4.01 1.93 1.41
CA PRO A 240 4.73 2.52 2.52
C PRO A 240 6.26 2.38 2.41
N GLY A 241 6.99 3.47 2.60
CA GLY A 241 8.45 3.51 2.58
C GLY A 241 9.04 3.21 3.95
N VAL A 242 9.47 1.97 4.19
CA VAL A 242 10.14 1.60 5.44
C VAL A 242 11.65 1.60 5.25
N TRP A 243 12.28 2.70 5.63
CA TRP A 243 13.72 2.90 5.48
C TRP A 243 14.46 2.81 6.80
N GLY A 244 15.74 2.47 6.72
CA GLY A 244 16.68 2.61 7.83
C GLY A 244 17.21 1.28 8.34
N SER A 245 17.54 1.24 9.63
CA SER A 245 18.16 0.05 10.23
C SER A 245 17.11 -0.83 10.91
N ASN A 246 17.56 -1.99 11.38
CA ASN A 246 16.73 -2.82 12.25
C ASN A 246 16.27 -2.05 13.49
N ARG A 247 17.05 -1.07 13.98
CA ARG A 247 16.74 -0.31 15.21
C ARG A 247 15.90 0.95 15.00
N LEU A 248 16.17 1.70 13.93
CA LEU A 248 15.61 3.03 13.70
C LEU A 248 14.94 3.12 12.32
N SER A 249 13.77 3.76 12.29
CA SER A 249 13.10 4.13 11.03
C SER A 249 13.55 5.52 10.59
N HIS A 250 13.77 5.70 9.30
CA HIS A 250 14.21 6.96 8.71
C HIS A 250 13.29 7.39 7.56
N ARG A 251 13.35 8.69 7.21
CA ARG A 251 12.59 9.25 6.08
C ARG A 251 13.12 8.83 4.70
N TYR A 252 14.36 8.37 4.65
CA TYR A 252 15.03 7.88 3.45
C TYR A 252 16.26 7.04 3.88
N PRO A 253 16.81 6.19 3.00
CA PRO A 253 18.02 5.41 3.26
C PRO A 253 19.19 6.29 3.73
N LYS A 254 19.94 5.84 4.74
CA LYS A 254 21.09 6.56 5.32
C LYS A 254 22.45 6.08 4.80
N GLN A 255 22.42 5.05 3.98
CA GLN A 255 23.57 4.41 3.37
C GLN A 255 24.32 5.43 2.46
N PRO A 256 25.65 5.32 2.34
CA PRO A 256 26.46 6.33 1.63
C PRO A 256 26.11 6.51 0.15
N ASP A 257 25.62 5.45 -0.48
CA ASP A 257 25.23 5.35 -1.89
C ASP A 257 23.87 6.01 -2.19
N PHE A 258 23.07 6.34 -1.18
CA PHE A 258 21.82 7.07 -1.37
C PHE A 258 22.06 8.57 -1.56
N PRO A 259 21.50 9.23 -2.61
CA PRO A 259 21.76 10.64 -2.93
C PRO A 259 21.01 11.60 -1.99
N LYS A 260 21.45 11.65 -0.73
CA LYS A 260 20.82 12.43 0.35
C LYS A 260 21.07 13.95 0.28
N GLN A 261 22.08 14.39 -0.47
CA GLN A 261 22.45 15.81 -0.51
C GLN A 261 21.44 16.62 -1.33
N GLY A 262 20.79 17.60 -0.71
CA GLY A 262 19.82 18.47 -1.38
C GLY A 262 18.51 17.79 -1.76
N ILE A 263 18.20 16.63 -1.17
CA ILE A 263 16.91 15.96 -1.35
C ILE A 263 15.78 16.85 -0.81
N LYS A 264 14.71 16.97 -1.58
CA LYS A 264 13.46 17.61 -1.16
C LYS A 264 12.38 16.54 -1.06
N MET A 265 11.46 16.70 -0.14
CA MET A 265 10.42 15.72 0.11
C MET A 265 9.09 16.43 0.41
N LEU A 266 8.01 15.93 -0.18
CA LEU A 266 6.63 16.25 0.23
C LEU A 266 6.03 15.00 0.84
N THR A 267 5.78 15.04 2.14
CA THR A 267 5.32 13.90 2.94
C THR A 267 4.28 14.36 3.95
N ASP A 268 3.61 13.40 4.56
CA ASP A 268 2.74 13.58 5.72
C ASP A 268 3.40 13.02 6.98
N LYS A 269 2.62 12.99 8.06
CA LYS A 269 2.93 12.24 9.28
C LYS A 269 3.28 10.79 8.95
N ALA A 270 4.34 10.30 9.61
CA ALA A 270 4.73 8.91 9.49
C ALA A 270 3.63 7.98 10.01
N ILE A 271 3.42 6.85 9.33
CA ILE A 271 2.38 5.88 9.67
C ILE A 271 2.98 4.67 10.38
N PRO A 272 2.28 4.06 11.36
CA PRO A 272 2.75 2.83 11.96
C PRO A 272 2.79 1.70 10.92
N TYR A 273 3.86 0.91 10.95
CA TYR A 273 4.03 -0.26 10.10
C TYR A 273 4.48 -1.45 10.95
N ARG A 274 3.68 -2.52 10.92
CA ARG A 274 3.90 -3.73 11.70
C ARG A 274 3.15 -4.87 11.04
N TYR A 275 3.74 -6.04 11.01
CA TYR A 275 3.09 -7.26 10.50
C TYR A 275 3.34 -8.43 11.45
N ARG A 276 2.48 -9.45 11.38
CA ARG A 276 2.63 -10.70 12.15
C ARG A 276 3.36 -11.73 11.29
N SER A 277 4.30 -12.45 11.87
CA SER A 277 4.99 -13.55 11.22
C SER A 277 5.14 -14.71 12.18
N ARG A 278 4.78 -15.93 11.74
CA ARG A 278 4.88 -17.17 12.54
C ARG A 278 4.22 -17.06 13.93
N GLY A 279 3.04 -16.47 13.99
CA GLY A 279 2.29 -16.28 15.24
C GLY A 279 2.87 -15.21 16.19
N ARG A 280 3.99 -14.56 15.84
CA ARG A 280 4.58 -13.47 16.63
C ARG A 280 4.36 -12.13 15.96
N LEU A 281 4.01 -11.14 16.76
CA LEU A 281 3.88 -9.78 16.28
C LEU A 281 5.29 -9.21 16.02
N GLY A 282 5.54 -8.73 14.80
CA GLY A 282 6.83 -8.18 14.40
C GLY A 282 7.18 -6.90 15.16
N ARG A 283 8.33 -6.32 14.85
CA ARG A 283 8.73 -5.02 15.43
C ARG A 283 7.84 -3.90 14.89
N GLY A 284 7.35 -3.03 15.77
CA GLY A 284 6.66 -1.80 15.37
C GLY A 284 7.64 -0.81 14.73
N ARG A 285 7.28 -0.27 13.56
CA ARG A 285 8.06 0.72 12.81
C ARG A 285 7.21 1.92 12.44
N TYR A 286 7.87 2.97 12.00
CA TYR A 286 7.23 4.08 11.32
C TYR A 286 7.64 4.06 9.84
N ALA A 287 6.66 4.06 8.95
CA ALA A 287 6.87 4.16 7.52
C ALA A 287 6.61 5.60 7.06
N VAL A 288 7.33 5.99 6.01
CA VAL A 288 6.94 7.11 5.17
C VAL A 288 5.65 6.71 4.44
N PRO A 289 4.58 7.53 4.50
CA PRO A 289 3.30 7.15 3.91
C PRO A 289 3.37 7.10 2.38
N PRO A 290 2.53 6.26 1.74
CA PRO A 290 2.31 6.34 0.29
C PRO A 290 1.88 7.75 -0.15
N GLY A 291 2.10 8.05 -1.43
CA GLY A 291 1.95 9.38 -2.03
C GLY A 291 3.13 10.32 -1.75
N THR A 292 4.04 9.98 -0.83
CA THR A 292 5.22 10.81 -0.55
C THR A 292 6.09 10.96 -1.79
N VAL A 293 6.46 12.20 -2.08
CA VAL A 293 7.31 12.59 -3.21
C VAL A 293 8.73 12.82 -2.73
N TYR A 294 9.70 12.21 -3.39
CA TYR A 294 11.12 12.52 -3.27
C TYR A 294 11.61 13.25 -4.51
N VAL A 295 12.39 14.32 -4.32
CA VAL A 295 13.09 15.02 -5.40
C VAL A 295 14.58 15.06 -5.12
N PHE A 296 15.35 14.46 -6.02
CA PHE A 296 16.79 14.32 -5.96
C PHE A 296 17.48 15.49 -6.66
N LYS A 297 18.67 15.85 -6.17
CA LYS A 297 19.50 16.87 -6.83
C LYS A 297 20.21 16.32 -8.06
N LYS A 298 20.62 15.06 -8.01
CA LYS A 298 21.23 14.34 -9.13
C LYS A 298 20.29 13.20 -9.54
N PRO A 299 20.31 12.78 -10.82
CA PRO A 299 19.56 11.61 -11.27
C PRO A 299 19.87 10.37 -10.42
N LEU A 300 18.84 9.62 -10.01
CA LEU A 300 19.01 8.38 -9.25
C LEU A 300 19.43 7.21 -10.16
N GLU A 301 18.94 7.19 -11.41
CA GLU A 301 19.24 6.19 -12.46
C GLU A 301 18.96 4.74 -12.05
N LYS A 302 17.99 4.57 -11.14
CA LYS A 302 17.53 3.29 -10.63
C LYS A 302 16.01 3.23 -10.63
N ASN A 303 15.45 2.06 -10.89
CA ASN A 303 14.09 1.71 -10.50
C ASN A 303 14.10 0.99 -9.13
N TRP A 304 12.92 0.69 -8.59
CA TRP A 304 12.79 0.04 -7.29
C TRP A 304 13.45 -1.35 -7.21
N TRP A 305 13.44 -2.13 -8.28
CA TRP A 305 14.10 -3.44 -8.32
C TRP A 305 15.61 -3.33 -8.13
N GLU A 306 16.21 -2.28 -8.69
CA GLU A 306 17.64 -1.95 -8.60
C GLU A 306 18.05 -1.30 -7.26
N PHE A 307 17.11 -1.06 -6.34
CA PHE A 307 17.44 -0.54 -5.00
C PHE A 307 18.20 -1.59 -4.18
N PRO A 308 19.34 -1.24 -3.57
CA PRO A 308 20.08 -2.14 -2.68
C PRO A 308 19.23 -2.66 -1.52
N GLU A 309 19.37 -3.93 -1.19
CA GLU A 309 18.66 -4.55 -0.05
C GLU A 309 19.03 -3.87 1.28
N GLU A 310 20.21 -3.28 1.35
CA GLU A 310 20.75 -2.58 2.51
C GLU A 310 19.94 -1.33 2.86
N TRP A 311 19.20 -0.76 1.90
CA TRP A 311 18.33 0.40 2.14
C TRP A 311 17.12 0.06 3.01
N PHE A 312 16.79 -1.23 3.12
CA PHE A 312 15.62 -1.74 3.82
C PHE A 312 16.03 -2.47 5.11
N PRO A 313 15.24 -2.35 6.19
CA PRO A 313 15.42 -3.18 7.37
C PRO A 313 15.29 -4.67 7.05
N LYS A 314 16.18 -5.49 7.63
CA LYS A 314 16.22 -6.94 7.50
C LYS A 314 15.80 -7.58 8.83
N GLU A 315 14.51 -7.78 9.04
CA GLU A 315 13.94 -8.46 10.21
C GLU A 315 12.94 -9.52 9.76
N GLY A 316 13.37 -10.78 9.70
CA GLY A 316 12.54 -11.87 9.20
C GLY A 316 12.47 -11.88 7.67
N PHE A 317 11.27 -11.76 7.12
CA PHE A 317 11.08 -11.64 5.67
C PHE A 317 11.45 -10.21 5.24
N PRO A 318 12.33 -10.01 4.24
CA PRO A 318 12.82 -8.68 3.90
C PRO A 318 11.69 -7.72 3.54
N LEU A 319 11.73 -6.49 4.04
CA LEU A 319 10.63 -5.54 3.82
C LEU A 319 10.49 -5.14 2.35
N LYS A 320 11.57 -5.17 1.58
CA LYS A 320 11.51 -5.00 0.12
C LYS A 320 10.69 -6.09 -0.55
N HIS A 321 10.75 -7.33 -0.06
CA HIS A 321 9.92 -8.43 -0.57
C HIS A 321 8.43 -8.26 -0.24
N LEU A 322 8.11 -7.40 0.73
CA LEU A 322 6.75 -6.96 1.07
C LEU A 322 6.38 -5.66 0.36
N GLY A 323 7.10 -5.32 -0.72
CA GLY A 323 6.79 -4.17 -1.56
C GLY A 323 7.07 -2.83 -0.89
N CYS A 324 7.70 -2.80 0.30
CA CYS A 324 8.01 -1.54 0.97
C CYS A 324 8.90 -0.67 0.09
N GLY A 325 8.60 0.63 0.09
CA GLY A 325 9.38 1.59 -0.67
C GLY A 325 9.14 1.56 -2.18
N LEU A 326 8.17 0.78 -2.68
CA LEU A 326 7.83 0.76 -4.10
C LEU A 326 7.39 2.16 -4.53
N CYS A 327 8.15 2.72 -5.47
CA CYS A 327 7.94 4.05 -6.00
C CYS A 327 8.08 4.04 -7.51
N LEU A 328 7.36 4.97 -8.14
CA LEU A 328 7.36 5.15 -9.58
C LEU A 328 7.90 6.55 -9.91
N PRO A 329 8.62 6.71 -11.03
CA PRO A 329 9.07 8.02 -11.50
C PRO A 329 7.90 8.98 -11.70
N ILE A 330 8.13 10.26 -11.41
CA ILE A 330 7.18 11.34 -11.69
C ILE A 330 7.94 12.56 -12.24
N GLN A 331 7.21 13.45 -12.91
CA GLN A 331 7.73 14.75 -13.32
C GLN A 331 7.30 15.82 -12.33
N ILE A 332 8.23 16.69 -11.93
CA ILE A 332 7.98 17.83 -11.07
C ILE A 332 8.61 19.05 -11.72
N ASN A 333 7.81 20.11 -11.89
CA ASN A 333 8.29 21.39 -12.41
C ASN A 333 9.40 21.93 -11.48
N GLY A 334 10.58 22.23 -12.05
CA GLY A 334 11.75 22.72 -11.31
C GLY A 334 12.61 21.67 -10.61
N ALA A 335 12.40 20.37 -10.86
CA ALA A 335 13.23 19.30 -10.29
C ALA A 335 14.57 19.05 -11.00
N ALA A 336 14.67 19.45 -12.28
CA ALA A 336 15.88 19.35 -13.11
C ALA A 336 16.81 20.56 -12.92
#